data_AF-A0A2V7W7M0-F1
#
_entry.id   AF-A0A2V7W7M0-F1
#
_cell.length_a   1.000
_cell.length_b   1.000
_cell.length_c   1.000
_cell.angle_alpha   90.00
_cell.angle_beta   90.00
_cell.angle_gamma   90.00
#
_symmetry.space_group_name_H-M   'P 1'
#
loop_
_entity.id
_entity.type
_entity.pdbx_description
1 polymer ?
#
loop_
_entity_poly.entity_id
_entity_poly.type
_entity_poly.pdbx_seq_one_letter_code
_entity_poly.pdbx_strand_id
1 'polypeptide(L)' 'LPIDYAIRDLIDHSEDFLKIKEMAIKRGMRTLRQSALRKLAEGITSFEEVVRVTGI' A
#
# COMPACT_ATOMS: atom_id res chain seq x y z
N LEU A 1 4.27 1.38 -7.69
CA LEU A 1 4.03 -0.03 -8.05
C LEU A 1 3.90 -0.06 -9.58
N PRO A 2 4.76 -0.78 -10.31
CA PRO A 2 4.54 -0.98 -11.74
C PRO A 2 3.28 -1.84 -11.96
N ILE A 3 2.48 -1.53 -12.98
CA ILE A 3 1.34 -2.39 -13.38
C ILE A 3 1.93 -3.58 -14.13
N ASP A 4 2.02 -4.72 -13.44
CA ASP A 4 2.44 -5.98 -14.03
C ASP A 4 1.25 -6.75 -14.61
N TYR A 5 1.54 -7.89 -15.25
CA TYR A 5 0.52 -8.71 -15.92
C TYR A 5 -0.60 -9.19 -14.99
N ALA A 6 -0.34 -9.45 -13.70
CA ALA A 6 -1.38 -9.93 -12.80
C ALA A 6 -2.33 -8.80 -12.35
N ILE A 7 -1.80 -7.60 -12.14
CA ILE A 7 -2.65 -6.44 -11.86
C ILE A 7 -3.44 -6.05 -13.11
N ARG A 8 -2.83 -6.13 -14.31
CA ARG A 8 -3.51 -5.89 -15.58
C ARG A 8 -4.68 -6.85 -15.80
N ASP A 9 -4.46 -8.14 -15.57
CA ASP A 9 -5.50 -9.16 -15.70
C ASP A 9 -6.71 -8.87 -14.80
N LEU A 10 -6.49 -8.48 -13.54
CA LEU A 10 -7.57 -8.09 -12.62
C LEU A 10 -8.32 -6.83 -13.09
N ILE A 11 -7.62 -5.87 -13.71
CA ILE A 11 -8.24 -4.67 -14.28
C ILE A 11 -9.10 -5.04 -15.49
N ASP A 12 -8.59 -5.89 -16.39
CA ASP A 12 -9.29 -6.31 -17.61
C ASP A 12 -10.58 -7.07 -17.27
N HIS A 13 -10.57 -7.85 -16.18
CA HIS A 13 -11.75 -8.54 -15.66
C HIS A 13 -12.65 -7.67 -14.77
N SER A 14 -12.35 -6.37 -14.61
CA SER A 14 -13.10 -5.42 -13.75
C SER A 14 -13.30 -5.95 -12.32
N GLU A 15 -12.26 -6.59 -11.78
CA GLU A 15 -12.30 -7.17 -10.45
C GLU A 15 -12.37 -6.10 -9.35
N ASP A 16 -12.89 -6.50 -8.18
CA ASP A 16 -13.00 -5.60 -7.03
C ASP A 16 -11.64 -4.99 -6.65
N PHE A 17 -11.65 -3.69 -6.35
CA PHE A 17 -10.51 -2.97 -5.80
C PHE A 17 -9.85 -3.71 -4.62
N LEU A 18 -10.62 -4.40 -3.76
CA LEU A 18 -10.07 -5.22 -2.68
C LEU A 18 -9.12 -6.30 -3.20
N LYS A 19 -9.51 -7.03 -4.25
CA LYS A 19 -8.67 -8.06 -4.87
C LYS A 19 -7.41 -7.47 -5.51
N ILE A 20 -7.55 -6.34 -6.21
CA ILE A 20 -6.41 -5.62 -6.80
C ILE A 20 -5.42 -5.18 -5.71
N LYS A 21 -5.94 -4.62 -4.62
CA LYS A 21 -5.13 -4.17 -3.47
C LYS A 21 -4.40 -5.34 -2.82
N GLU A 22 -5.06 -6.47 -2.60
CA GLU A 22 -4.43 -7.67 -2.04
C GLU A 22 -3.33 -8.22 -2.94
N MET A 23 -3.59 -8.33 -4.24
CA MET A 23 -2.59 -8.77 -5.22
C MET A 23 -1.38 -7.82 -5.23
N ALA A 24 -1.64 -6.51 -5.23
CA ALA A 24 -0.60 -5.51 -5.17
C ALA A 24 0.27 -5.64 -3.91
N ILE A 25 -0.35 -5.85 -2.73
CA ILE A 25 0.37 -6.07 -1.47
C ILE A 25 1.23 -7.35 -1.54
N LYS A 26 0.67 -8.47 -2.04
CA LYS A 26 1.41 -9.73 -2.23
C LYS A 26 2.63 -9.56 -3.14
N ARG A 27 2.56 -8.66 -4.10
CA ARG A 27 3.65 -8.33 -5.03
C ARG A 27 4.61 -7.25 -4.51
N GLY A 28 4.53 -6.90 -3.24
CA GLY A 28 5.48 -5.99 -2.60
C GLY A 28 5.03 -4.53 -2.56
N MET A 29 3.78 -4.22 -2.93
CA MET A 29 3.20 -2.90 -2.62
C MET A 29 3.15 -2.73 -1.10
N ARG A 30 3.80 -1.69 -0.61
CA ARG A 30 3.61 -1.24 0.77
C ARG A 30 2.46 -0.25 0.81
N THR A 31 1.52 -0.49 1.72
CA THR A 31 0.46 0.47 2.02
C THR A 31 1.05 1.76 2.61
N LEU A 32 0.28 2.86 2.57
CA LEU A 32 0.67 4.12 3.19
C LEU A 32 0.97 3.94 4.68
N ARG A 33 0.12 3.18 5.40
CA ARG A 33 0.32 2.84 6.81
C ARG A 33 1.63 2.10 7.06
N GLN A 34 1.91 1.04 6.31
CA GLN A 34 3.17 0.29 6.45
C GLN A 34 4.39 1.18 6.15
N SER A 35 4.27 2.08 5.17
CA SER A 35 5.36 3.00 4.84
C SER A 35 5.60 4.06 5.92
N ALA A 36 4.53 4.58 6.53
CA ALA A 36 4.61 5.53 7.62
C ALA A 36 5.22 4.90 8.88
N LEU A 37 4.78 3.69 9.26
CA LEU A 37 5.34 2.95 10.38
C LEU A 37 6.82 2.61 10.18
N ARG A 38 7.24 2.29 8.95
CA ARG A 38 8.65 2.06 8.66
C ARG A 38 9.49 3.32 8.84
N LYS A 39 9.03 4.45 8.30
CA LYS A 39 9.71 5.75 8.50
C LYS A 39 9.81 6.12 9.97
N LEU A 40 8.80 5.77 10.77
CA LEU A 40 8.82 5.98 12.22
C LEU A 40 9.89 5.12 12.88
N ALA A 41 9.97 3.84 12.53
CA ALA A 41 11.00 2.93 13.02
C ALA A 41 12.42 3.34 12.61
N GLU A 42 12.57 3.97 11.44
CA GLU A 42 13.83 4.55 10.93
C GLU A 42 14.16 5.92 11.58
N GLY A 43 13.29 6.47 12.43
CA GLY A 43 13.49 7.78 13.07
C GLY A 43 13.32 8.98 12.13
N ILE A 44 12.73 8.79 10.95
CA ILE A 44 12.56 9.83 9.91
C ILE A 44 11.33 10.70 10.18
N THR A 45 10.32 10.17 10.85
CA THR A 45 9.04 10.86 11.12
C THR A 45 8.62 10.69 12.58
N SER A 46 7.78 11.59 13.09
CA SER A 46 7.17 11.47 14.43
C SER A 46 5.93 10.57 14.41
N PHE A 47 5.55 10.06 15.58
CA PHE A 47 4.33 9.27 15.74
C PHE A 47 3.07 10.10 15.41
N GLU A 48 3.04 11.37 15.82
CA GLU A 48 1.95 12.31 15.53
C GLU A 48 1.73 12.48 14.01
N GLU A 49 2.82 12.58 13.25
CA GLU A 49 2.77 12.66 11.78
C GLU A 49 2.17 11.38 11.17
N VAL A 50 2.55 10.21 11.69
CA VAL A 50 2.00 8.93 11.22
C VAL A 50 0.49 8.86 11.45
N VAL A 51 0.02 9.22 12.64
CA VAL A 51 -1.42 9.22 12.96
C VAL A 51 -2.17 10.20 12.06
N ARG A 52 -1.66 11.42 11.91
CA ARG A 52 -2.25 12.47 11.06
C ARG A 52 -2.40 12.03 9.60
N VAL A 53 -1.39 11.38 9.04
CA VAL A 53 -1.35 11.04 7.60
C VAL A 53 -2.06 9.72 7.29
N THR A 54 -2.08 8.78 8.22
CA THR A 54 -2.65 7.44 7.99
C THR A 54 -4.04 7.24 8.58
N GLY A 55 -4.54 8.19 9.38
CA GLY A 55 -5.90 8.18 9.91
C GLY A 55 -6.19 6.95 10.75
N ILE A 56 -5.32 6.68 11.73
CA ILE A 56 -5.58 5.65 12.76
C ILE A 56 -6.68 6.15 13.69
#